data_AF-A0A1Y2A041-F1
#
_entry.id   AF-A0A1Y2A041-F1
#
_cell.length_a   1.000
_cell.length_b   1.000
_cell.length_c   1.000
_cell.angle_alpha   90.00
_cell.angle_beta   90.00
_cell.angle_gamma   90.00
#
_symmetry.space_group_name_H-M   'P 1'
#
loop_
_entity.id
_entity.type
_entity.pdbx_description
1 polymer ?
#
loop_
_entity_poly.entity_id
_entity_poly.type
_entity_poly.pdbx_seq_one_letter_code
_entity_poly.pdbx_strand_id
1 'polypeptide(L)'
;MSACALGERLQDVLFMNAVVDAIIHYRKKIIAVPGPALIASFYEATADSCPTRHLFADMWAFLVIDDWLEQKLGQCPRRFLEDLTRAYDAYKHRFQLKGYRLGAYLANVIKLPVDRPEDFKSYSTWLYGAGIISKAGEDYLRLARSYVFAEKIIDPDYQKAVPDAIITTTIVNKDNAGRRYWPGPVAVRTIYKGTANGSPARRLLVDMWVRNVRPDWNLFHGSTEKFPVECINDLLMAFAKYGLERRDSSGTRPWVEAPDSYHVDIGEG
;
A
#
# COMPACT_ATOMS: atom_id res chain seq x y z
N MET A 1 30.53 -36.40 -12.09
CA MET A 1 29.37 -37.32 -12.08
C MET A 1 29.05 -37.63 -10.63
N SER A 2 27.82 -37.42 -10.18
CA SER A 2 27.45 -37.67 -8.77
C SER A 2 27.28 -39.17 -8.51
N ALA A 3 27.46 -39.59 -7.25
CA ALA A 3 27.24 -41.00 -6.87
C ALA A 3 25.82 -41.46 -7.22
N CYS A 4 24.79 -40.62 -7.02
CA CYS A 4 23.41 -40.98 -7.40
C CYS A 4 23.23 -41.16 -8.90
N ALA A 5 23.81 -40.28 -9.73
CA ALA A 5 23.73 -40.43 -11.19
C ALA A 5 24.44 -41.69 -11.68
N LEU A 6 25.51 -42.12 -11.00
CA LEU A 6 26.16 -43.39 -11.27
C LEU A 6 25.26 -44.57 -10.88
N GLY A 7 24.66 -44.53 -9.68
CA GLY A 7 23.72 -45.55 -9.21
C GLY A 7 22.52 -45.75 -10.15
N GLU A 8 21.94 -44.66 -10.65
CA GLU A 8 20.83 -44.72 -11.61
C GLU A 8 21.24 -45.35 -12.94
N ARG A 9 22.41 -44.98 -13.47
CA ARG A 9 22.94 -45.57 -14.71
C ARG A 9 23.21 -47.06 -14.58
N LEU A 10 23.65 -47.48 -13.39
CA LEU A 10 23.87 -48.89 -13.07
C LEU A 10 22.56 -49.62 -12.67
N GLN A 11 21.45 -48.90 -12.52
CA GLN A 11 20.17 -49.39 -11.99
C GLN A 11 20.31 -50.08 -10.62
N ASP A 12 21.30 -49.66 -9.81
CA ASP A 12 21.60 -50.27 -8.52
C ASP A 12 20.83 -49.56 -7.39
N VAL A 13 19.69 -50.15 -7.03
CA VAL A 13 18.78 -49.64 -6.01
C VAL A 13 19.43 -49.65 -4.62
N LEU A 14 20.24 -50.66 -4.29
CA LEU A 14 20.89 -50.76 -2.98
C LEU A 14 21.93 -49.66 -2.81
N PHE A 15 22.70 -49.39 -3.86
CA PHE A 15 23.67 -48.30 -3.86
C PHE A 15 22.99 -46.93 -3.75
N MET A 16 21.91 -46.69 -4.50
CA MET A 16 21.15 -45.44 -4.39
C MET A 16 20.58 -45.22 -2.98
N ASN A 17 20.04 -46.27 -2.36
CA ASN A 17 19.55 -46.22 -0.98
C ASN A 17 20.69 -45.93 0.01
N ALA A 18 21.85 -46.57 -0.16
CA ALA A 18 23.02 -46.30 0.68
C ALA A 18 23.49 -44.84 0.58
N VAL A 19 23.41 -44.23 -0.60
CA VAL A 19 23.74 -42.80 -0.78
C VAL A 19 22.71 -41.90 -0.09
N VAL A 20 21.41 -42.20 -0.22
CA VAL A 20 20.35 -41.48 0.50
C VAL A 20 20.56 -41.58 2.03
N ASP A 21 20.83 -42.78 2.54
CA ASP A 21 21.08 -43.02 3.96
C ASP A 21 22.31 -42.26 4.46
N ALA A 22 23.38 -42.22 3.67
CA ALA A 22 24.58 -41.45 3.97
C ALA A 22 24.28 -39.95 4.05
N ILE A 23 23.49 -39.41 3.12
CA ILE A 23 23.07 -38.00 3.11
C ILE A 23 22.22 -37.68 4.35
N ILE A 24 21.27 -38.55 4.70
CA ILE A 24 20.44 -38.40 5.90
C ILE A 24 21.31 -38.46 7.17
N HIS A 25 22.24 -39.40 7.24
CA HIS A 25 23.18 -39.54 8.36
C HIS A 25 24.04 -38.29 8.53
N TYR A 26 24.56 -37.74 7.43
CA TYR A 26 25.39 -36.54 7.45
C TYR A 26 24.58 -35.30 7.89
N ARG A 27 23.34 -35.14 7.39
CA ARG A 27 22.45 -34.03 7.80
C ARG A 27 22.22 -34.01 9.31
N LYS A 28 22.01 -35.18 9.93
CA LYS A 28 21.81 -35.29 11.39
C LYS A 28 22.98 -34.71 12.20
N LYS A 29 24.19 -34.66 11.62
CA LYS A 29 25.40 -34.15 12.29
C LYS A 29 25.63 -32.65 12.09
N ILE A 30 25.34 -32.12 10.89
CA ILE A 30 25.80 -30.78 10.49
C ILE A 30 24.65 -29.77 10.28
N ILE A 31 23.39 -30.22 10.33
CA ILE A 31 22.18 -29.36 10.17
C ILE A 31 22.34 -28.39 8.98
N ALA A 32 22.76 -28.93 7.84
CA ALA A 32 22.92 -28.17 6.60
C ALA A 32 22.08 -28.80 5.49
N VAL A 33 21.69 -27.97 4.52
CA VAL A 33 21.05 -28.41 3.27
C VAL A 33 21.99 -28.27 2.07
N PRO A 34 21.79 -29.09 1.02
CA PRO A 34 22.51 -28.94 -0.24
C PRO A 34 22.34 -27.52 -0.80
N GLY A 35 23.43 -26.88 -1.22
CA GLY A 35 23.37 -25.58 -1.88
C GLY A 35 22.89 -25.65 -3.33
N PRO A 36 22.49 -24.52 -3.95
CA PRO A 36 21.94 -24.48 -5.32
C PRO A 36 22.81 -25.14 -6.39
N ALA A 37 24.15 -24.93 -6.34
CA ALA A 37 25.08 -25.53 -7.30
C ALA A 37 25.08 -27.07 -7.25
N LEU A 38 25.01 -27.64 -6.04
CA LEU A 38 24.93 -29.08 -5.86
C LEU A 38 23.59 -29.61 -6.38
N ILE A 39 22.49 -28.93 -6.05
CA ILE A 39 21.15 -29.27 -6.54
C ILE A 39 21.12 -29.26 -8.08
N ALA A 40 21.64 -28.21 -8.71
CA ALA A 40 21.71 -28.10 -10.16
C ALA A 40 22.45 -29.29 -10.79
N SER A 41 23.64 -29.61 -10.27
CA SER A 41 24.43 -30.74 -10.77
C SER A 41 23.70 -32.09 -10.65
N PHE A 42 22.86 -32.27 -9.64
CA PHE A 42 22.06 -33.49 -9.47
C PHE A 42 20.85 -33.50 -10.41
N TYR A 43 20.12 -32.39 -10.52
CA TYR A 43 18.95 -32.28 -11.38
C TYR A 43 19.28 -32.30 -12.88
N GLU A 44 20.53 -32.06 -13.26
CA GLU A 44 21.00 -32.29 -14.63
C GLU A 44 21.40 -33.75 -14.87
N ALA A 45 21.90 -34.43 -13.85
CA ALA A 45 22.54 -35.73 -14.00
C ALA A 45 21.64 -36.94 -13.71
N THR A 46 20.51 -36.75 -13.01
CA THR A 46 19.61 -37.84 -12.62
C THR A 46 18.26 -37.79 -13.35
N ALA A 47 17.44 -38.84 -13.25
CA ALA A 47 16.07 -38.83 -13.78
C ALA A 47 15.08 -38.11 -12.84
N ASP A 48 13.91 -37.71 -13.33
CA ASP A 48 12.88 -37.07 -12.50
C ASP A 48 12.32 -38.01 -11.40
N SER A 49 12.47 -39.33 -11.58
CA SER A 49 12.10 -40.34 -10.58
C SER A 49 13.16 -40.58 -9.49
N CYS A 50 14.28 -39.85 -9.51
CA CYS A 50 15.40 -40.02 -8.58
C CYS A 50 14.97 -39.79 -7.12
N PRO A 51 15.10 -40.77 -6.21
CA PRO A 51 14.75 -40.58 -4.80
C PRO A 51 15.54 -39.45 -4.12
N THR A 52 16.77 -39.19 -4.57
CA THR A 52 17.59 -38.11 -4.01
C THR A 52 17.07 -36.72 -4.36
N ARG A 53 16.40 -36.55 -5.50
CA ARG A 53 15.76 -35.28 -5.87
C ARG A 53 14.63 -34.93 -4.91
N HIS A 54 13.77 -35.92 -4.61
CA HIS A 54 12.72 -35.79 -3.62
C HIS A 54 13.29 -35.50 -2.23
N LEU A 55 14.34 -36.21 -1.82
CA LEU A 55 15.00 -35.96 -0.54
C LEU A 55 15.50 -34.51 -0.43
N PHE A 56 16.10 -33.95 -1.48
CA PHE A 56 16.57 -32.56 -1.46
C PHE A 56 15.42 -31.56 -1.37
N ALA A 57 14.33 -31.80 -2.11
CA ALA A 57 13.12 -31.00 -2.03
C ALA A 57 12.51 -31.06 -0.61
N ASP A 58 12.41 -32.25 -0.02
CA ASP A 58 11.90 -32.46 1.34
C ASP A 58 12.78 -31.78 2.39
N MET A 59 14.10 -31.88 2.26
CA MET A 59 15.04 -31.24 3.17
C MET A 59 14.93 -29.71 3.14
N TRP A 60 14.76 -29.12 1.96
CA TRP A 60 14.56 -27.69 1.79
C TRP A 60 13.17 -27.24 2.27
N ALA A 61 12.12 -27.98 1.95
CA ALA A 61 10.76 -27.72 2.43
C ALA A 61 10.68 -27.78 3.97
N PHE A 62 11.45 -28.67 4.60
CA PHE A 62 11.53 -28.80 6.06
C PHE A 62 12.23 -27.60 6.72
N LEU A 63 13.23 -26.99 6.05
CA LEU A 63 14.05 -25.92 6.62
C LEU A 63 13.61 -24.50 6.21
N VAL A 64 12.37 -24.33 5.74
CA VAL A 64 11.82 -23.01 5.39
C VAL A 64 11.68 -22.16 6.66
N ILE A 65 12.76 -21.48 7.03
CA ILE A 65 12.79 -20.44 8.05
C ILE A 65 13.65 -19.31 7.46
N ASP A 66 13.00 -18.17 7.18
CA ASP A 66 13.58 -16.85 6.89
C ASP A 66 14.33 -16.58 5.57
N ASP A 67 14.42 -15.28 5.27
CA ASP A 67 14.92 -14.50 4.11
C ASP A 67 16.11 -15.08 3.31
N TRP A 68 16.91 -15.96 3.92
CA TRP A 68 17.99 -16.69 3.26
C TRP A 68 17.51 -17.52 2.06
N LEU A 69 16.31 -18.10 2.16
CA LEU A 69 15.76 -18.96 1.12
C LEU A 69 15.40 -18.15 -0.14
N GLU A 70 14.85 -16.95 0.03
CA GLU A 70 14.42 -16.08 -1.09
C GLU A 70 15.58 -15.70 -2.01
N GLN A 71 16.76 -15.42 -1.44
CA GLN A 71 17.95 -15.06 -2.23
C GLN A 71 18.51 -16.26 -3.03
N LYS A 72 18.30 -17.49 -2.56
CA LYS A 72 18.91 -18.71 -3.14
C LYS A 72 17.99 -19.44 -4.12
N LEU A 73 16.66 -19.32 -3.98
CA LEU A 73 15.70 -19.97 -4.89
C LEU A 73 15.90 -19.55 -6.36
N GLY A 74 16.27 -18.29 -6.61
CA GLY A 74 16.55 -17.81 -7.97
C GLY A 74 17.77 -18.47 -8.64
N GLN A 75 18.59 -19.21 -7.88
CA GLN A 75 19.77 -19.92 -8.38
C GLN A 75 19.49 -21.42 -8.59
N CYS A 76 18.31 -21.91 -8.19
CA CYS A 76 17.95 -23.32 -8.31
C CYS A 76 17.29 -23.62 -9.67
N PRO A 77 17.46 -24.85 -10.21
CA PRO A 77 16.79 -25.26 -11.43
C PRO A 77 15.26 -25.26 -11.26
N ARG A 78 14.54 -24.93 -12.34
CA ARG A 78 13.06 -24.92 -12.35
C ARG A 78 12.45 -26.25 -11.87
N ARG A 79 12.99 -27.38 -12.33
CA ARG A 79 12.49 -28.71 -11.94
C ARG A 79 12.61 -28.95 -10.43
N PHE A 80 13.66 -28.45 -9.79
CA PHE A 80 13.79 -28.51 -8.35
C PHE A 80 12.72 -27.66 -7.66
N LEU A 81 12.39 -26.48 -8.19
CA LEU A 81 11.33 -25.64 -7.62
C LEU A 81 9.96 -26.33 -7.69
N GLU A 82 9.67 -27.03 -8.78
CA GLU A 82 8.45 -27.82 -8.93
C GLU A 82 8.38 -28.96 -7.89
N ASP A 83 9.48 -29.69 -7.68
CA ASP A 83 9.57 -30.74 -6.66
C ASP A 83 9.47 -30.18 -5.24
N LEU A 84 10.15 -29.06 -4.98
CA LEU A 84 10.08 -28.34 -3.71
C LEU A 84 8.66 -27.87 -3.39
N THR A 85 7.92 -27.42 -4.38
CA THR A 85 6.52 -27.02 -4.23
C THR A 85 5.66 -28.20 -3.79
N ARG A 86 5.81 -29.34 -4.48
CA ARG A 86 5.10 -30.58 -4.14
C ARG A 86 5.44 -31.05 -2.74
N ALA A 87 6.72 -31.05 -2.37
CA ALA A 87 7.18 -31.42 -1.04
C ALA A 87 6.62 -30.47 0.04
N TYR A 88 6.69 -29.16 -0.18
CA TYR A 88 6.14 -28.16 0.74
C TYR A 88 4.65 -28.37 0.96
N ASP A 89 3.87 -28.58 -0.10
CA ASP A 89 2.44 -28.85 -0.01
C ASP A 89 2.12 -30.14 0.75
N ALA A 90 2.94 -31.17 0.62
CA ALA A 90 2.77 -32.41 1.38
C ALA A 90 3.03 -32.19 2.88
N TYR A 91 3.95 -31.30 3.24
CA TYR A 91 4.34 -31.08 4.64
C TYR A 91 3.68 -29.89 5.33
N LYS A 92 3.00 -29.00 4.60
CA LYS A 92 2.37 -27.78 5.17
C LYS A 92 1.43 -28.08 6.35
N HIS A 93 0.78 -29.25 6.35
CA HIS A 93 -0.10 -29.67 7.45
C HIS A 93 0.66 -30.21 8.67
N ARG A 94 1.91 -30.68 8.49
CA ARG A 94 2.75 -31.25 9.54
C ARG A 94 3.53 -30.18 10.31
N PHE A 95 3.78 -29.02 9.70
CA PHE A 95 4.47 -27.89 10.34
C PHE A 95 3.47 -26.83 10.83
N GLN A 96 2.79 -27.10 11.94
CA GLN A 96 2.03 -26.07 12.68
C GLN A 96 2.91 -25.13 13.53
N LEU A 97 4.22 -25.07 13.28
CA LEU A 97 5.15 -24.27 14.08
C LEU A 97 6.07 -23.43 13.19
N LYS A 98 6.01 -22.10 13.43
CA LYS A 98 6.82 -21.00 12.88
C LYS A 98 6.55 -20.60 11.42
N GLY A 99 5.37 -20.04 11.20
CA GLY A 99 5.25 -18.64 10.72
C GLY A 99 6.06 -18.14 9.52
N TYR A 100 6.49 -18.97 8.56
CA TYR A 100 7.20 -18.48 7.38
C TYR A 100 6.70 -19.00 6.02
N ARG A 101 6.92 -18.11 5.05
CA ARG A 101 6.27 -17.92 3.75
C ARG A 101 6.95 -18.70 2.63
N LEU A 102 6.40 -19.84 2.19
CA LEU A 102 6.74 -20.39 0.86
C LEU A 102 5.53 -20.49 -0.08
N GLY A 103 4.34 -20.71 0.45
CA GLY A 103 3.11 -20.79 -0.36
C GLY A 103 2.74 -19.49 -1.10
N ALA A 104 3.21 -18.33 -0.62
CA ALA A 104 2.90 -17.04 -1.23
C ALA A 104 3.71 -16.75 -2.51
N TYR A 105 4.88 -17.35 -2.72
CA TYR A 105 5.73 -17.03 -3.86
C TYR A 105 5.29 -17.66 -5.18
N LEU A 106 4.46 -18.70 -5.17
CA LEU A 106 4.27 -19.55 -6.35
C LEU A 106 2.88 -19.50 -7.00
N ALA A 107 1.85 -18.89 -6.41
CA ALA A 107 0.55 -18.81 -7.08
C ALA A 107 -0.41 -17.64 -6.74
N ASN A 108 -0.14 -16.76 -5.75
CA ASN A 108 -1.12 -15.73 -5.33
C ASN A 108 -0.47 -14.40 -4.89
N VAL A 109 0.31 -13.77 -5.77
CA VAL A 109 0.78 -12.40 -5.57
C VAL A 109 0.00 -11.46 -6.48
N ILE A 110 -0.95 -10.73 -5.92
CA ILE A 110 -1.62 -9.62 -6.59
C ILE A 110 -0.73 -8.40 -6.43
N LYS A 111 -0.14 -7.94 -7.55
CA LYS A 111 0.61 -6.68 -7.59
C LYS A 111 -0.39 -5.54 -7.59
N LEU A 112 -0.53 -4.88 -6.44
CA LEU A 112 -1.38 -3.71 -6.33
C LEU A 112 -0.64 -2.46 -6.84
N PRO A 113 -1.35 -1.47 -7.39
CA PRO A 113 -0.80 -0.16 -7.75
C PRO A 113 -0.57 0.69 -6.48
N VAL A 114 0.12 0.13 -5.49
CA VAL A 114 0.39 0.75 -4.20
C VAL A 114 1.75 1.44 -4.28
N ASP A 115 1.76 2.76 -4.20
CA ASP A 115 3.02 3.52 -4.13
C ASP A 115 3.66 3.44 -2.75
N ARG A 116 2.85 3.24 -1.70
CA ARG A 116 3.28 3.24 -0.29
C ARG A 116 2.61 2.13 0.53
N PRO A 117 3.38 1.25 1.19
CA PRO A 117 2.83 0.16 2.02
C PRO A 117 1.84 0.62 3.10
N GLU A 118 1.99 1.85 3.62
CA GLU A 118 1.13 2.42 4.65
C GLU A 118 -0.30 2.69 4.16
N ASP A 119 -0.45 3.04 2.87
CA ASP A 119 -1.75 3.29 2.26
C ASP A 119 -2.52 1.97 2.16
N PHE A 120 -1.83 0.89 1.76
CA PHE A 120 -2.40 -0.47 1.78
C PHE A 120 -2.70 -0.95 3.20
N LYS A 121 -1.84 -0.67 4.18
CA LYS A 121 -2.09 -1.02 5.59
C LYS A 121 -3.37 -0.36 6.12
N SER A 122 -3.60 0.90 5.74
CA SER A 122 -4.82 1.62 6.13
C SER A 122 -6.06 0.97 5.51
N TYR A 123 -5.98 0.65 4.22
CA TYR A 123 -7.04 -0.08 3.52
C TYR A 123 -7.28 -1.48 4.11
N SER A 124 -6.24 -2.29 4.36
CA SER A 124 -6.40 -3.61 4.96
C SER A 124 -7.00 -3.54 6.36
N THR A 125 -6.66 -2.50 7.12
CA THR A 125 -7.25 -2.25 8.44
C THR A 125 -8.73 -1.93 8.33
N TRP A 126 -9.14 -1.15 7.34
CA TRP A 126 -10.56 -0.89 7.07
C TRP A 126 -11.29 -2.14 6.56
N LEU A 127 -10.69 -2.86 5.62
CA LEU A 127 -11.29 -4.02 4.94
C LEU A 127 -11.54 -5.18 5.91
N TYR A 128 -10.59 -5.44 6.81
CA TYR A 128 -10.66 -6.54 7.79
C TYR A 128 -11.05 -6.07 9.20
N GLY A 129 -11.14 -4.77 9.42
CA GLY A 129 -11.52 -4.17 10.69
C GLY A 129 -12.91 -3.53 10.64
N ALA A 130 -13.46 -3.15 11.79
CA ALA A 130 -14.80 -2.59 11.93
C ALA A 130 -14.92 -1.10 11.49
N GLY A 131 -14.19 -0.67 10.45
CA GLY A 131 -14.27 0.69 9.90
C GLY A 131 -12.94 1.44 9.84
N ILE A 132 -12.96 2.65 9.26
CA ILE A 132 -11.80 3.54 9.24
C ILE A 132 -11.64 3.96 10.69
N ILE A 133 -10.67 3.35 11.39
CA ILE A 133 -10.32 3.74 12.75
C ILE A 133 -9.79 5.17 12.62
N SER A 134 -10.70 6.13 12.67
CA SER A 134 -10.43 7.55 12.84
C SER A 134 -10.29 7.77 14.32
N LYS A 135 -9.05 7.70 14.83
CA LYS A 135 -8.82 8.17 16.20
C LYS A 135 -9.09 9.68 16.18
N ALA A 136 -9.85 10.19 17.15
CA ALA A 136 -10.01 11.63 17.35
C ALA A 136 -8.63 12.30 17.30
N GLY A 137 -8.50 13.34 16.47
CA GLY A 137 -7.22 13.98 16.13
C GLY A 137 -6.50 13.44 14.88
N GLU A 138 -7.18 12.68 14.01
CA GLU A 138 -6.51 12.10 12.85
C GLU A 138 -6.00 13.09 11.80
N ASP A 139 -4.83 12.74 11.26
CA ASP A 139 -4.14 13.49 10.22
C ASP A 139 -4.93 13.43 8.91
N TYR A 140 -5.51 14.57 8.52
CA TYR A 140 -6.19 14.74 7.24
C TYR A 140 -5.33 14.30 6.05
N LEU A 141 -4.01 14.31 6.17
CA LEU A 141 -3.12 13.76 5.15
C LEU A 141 -3.31 12.25 4.95
N ARG A 142 -3.49 11.48 6.04
CA ARG A 142 -3.73 10.03 5.98
C ARG A 142 -5.06 9.73 5.30
N LEU A 143 -6.10 10.50 5.63
CA LEU A 143 -7.42 10.36 5.00
C LEU A 143 -7.37 10.75 3.51
N ALA A 144 -6.66 11.83 3.17
CA ALA A 144 -6.44 12.23 1.78
C ALA A 144 -5.73 11.14 0.97
N ARG A 145 -4.67 10.53 1.52
CA ARG A 145 -3.97 9.41 0.87
C ARG A 145 -4.87 8.19 0.71
N SER A 146 -5.65 7.88 1.74
CA SER A 146 -6.60 6.77 1.71
C SER A 146 -7.62 6.93 0.58
N TYR A 147 -8.11 8.15 0.35
CA TYR A 147 -9.02 8.43 -0.76
C TYR A 147 -8.36 8.24 -2.13
N VAL A 148 -7.17 8.83 -2.31
CA VAL A 148 -6.39 8.65 -3.55
C VAL A 148 -6.11 7.17 -3.83
N PHE A 149 -5.80 6.41 -2.77
CA PHE A 149 -5.61 4.98 -2.87
C PHE A 149 -6.89 4.25 -3.29
N ALA A 150 -8.04 4.61 -2.69
CA ALA A 150 -9.35 4.05 -3.04
C ALA A 150 -9.72 4.29 -4.52
N GLU A 151 -9.42 5.47 -5.07
CA GLU A 151 -9.56 5.74 -6.52
C GLU A 151 -8.66 4.83 -7.37
N LYS A 152 -7.40 4.64 -6.96
CA LYS A 152 -6.45 3.78 -7.69
C LYS A 152 -6.85 2.31 -7.73
N ILE A 153 -7.37 1.76 -6.64
CA ILE A 153 -7.82 0.37 -6.58
C ILE A 153 -9.27 0.18 -7.04
N ILE A 154 -9.97 1.27 -7.36
CA ILE A 154 -11.35 1.27 -7.85
C ILE A 154 -12.29 0.54 -6.88
N ASP A 155 -12.11 0.77 -5.57
CA ASP A 155 -12.98 0.23 -4.54
C ASP A 155 -14.06 1.27 -4.18
N PRO A 156 -15.32 1.09 -4.64
CA PRO A 156 -16.38 2.07 -4.42
C PRO A 156 -16.79 2.19 -2.94
N ASP A 157 -16.70 1.11 -2.17
CA ASP A 157 -17.10 1.11 -0.76
C ASP A 157 -16.07 1.87 0.07
N TYR A 158 -14.78 1.68 -0.23
CA TYR A 158 -13.72 2.46 0.41
C TYR A 158 -13.74 3.93 -0.02
N GLN A 159 -14.00 4.20 -1.32
CA GLN A 159 -14.18 5.57 -1.83
C GLN A 159 -15.35 6.29 -1.17
N LYS A 160 -16.38 5.57 -0.71
CA LYS A 160 -17.49 6.15 0.06
C LYS A 160 -17.16 6.31 1.54
N ALA A 161 -16.47 5.35 2.14
CA ALA A 161 -16.13 5.37 3.56
C ALA A 161 -15.15 6.49 3.92
N VAL A 162 -14.18 6.81 3.04
CA VAL A 162 -13.15 7.82 3.35
C VAL A 162 -13.73 9.25 3.46
N PRO A 163 -14.60 9.73 2.55
CA PRO A 163 -15.33 10.99 2.73
C PRO A 163 -16.13 11.07 4.02
N ASP A 164 -16.83 9.98 4.39
CA ASP A 164 -17.58 9.90 5.64
C ASP A 164 -16.66 10.05 6.86
N ALA A 165 -15.47 9.45 6.80
CA ALA A 165 -14.44 9.62 7.83
C ALA A 165 -13.93 11.07 7.88
N ILE A 166 -13.63 11.71 6.74
CA ILE A 166 -13.21 13.12 6.69
C ILE A 166 -14.26 14.03 7.34
N ILE A 167 -15.54 13.85 6.97
CA ILE A 167 -16.67 14.61 7.53
C ILE A 167 -16.78 14.39 9.04
N THR A 168 -16.71 13.14 9.48
CA THR A 168 -16.79 12.78 10.90
C THR A 168 -15.62 13.39 11.69
N THR A 169 -14.39 13.28 11.19
CA THR A 169 -13.19 13.89 11.78
C THR A 169 -13.39 15.40 11.97
N THR A 170 -13.95 16.09 10.98
CA THR A 170 -14.23 17.52 11.05
C THR A 170 -15.33 17.90 12.07
N ILE A 171 -16.35 17.05 12.22
CA ILE A 171 -17.46 17.30 13.16
C ILE A 171 -17.01 17.05 14.62
N VAL A 172 -16.25 15.98 14.83
CA VAL A 172 -15.85 15.49 16.16
C VAL A 172 -14.63 16.23 16.69
N ASN A 173 -13.62 16.50 15.87
CA ASN A 173 -12.40 17.14 16.33
C ASN A 173 -12.59 18.64 16.50
N LYS A 174 -12.57 19.08 17.76
CA LYS A 174 -12.55 20.47 18.15
C LYS A 174 -11.33 20.75 19.01
N ASP A 175 -10.78 21.94 18.89
CA ASP A 175 -9.76 22.42 19.80
C ASP A 175 -10.34 22.76 21.18
N ASN A 176 -9.48 23.15 22.13
CA ASN A 176 -9.88 23.55 23.47
C ASN A 176 -10.85 24.75 23.50
N ALA A 177 -10.93 25.52 22.41
CA ALA A 177 -11.84 26.63 22.22
C ALA A 177 -13.11 26.24 21.43
N GLY A 178 -13.32 24.95 21.17
CA GLY A 178 -14.47 24.44 20.42
C GLY A 178 -14.39 24.64 18.91
N ARG A 179 -13.27 25.12 18.37
CA ARG A 179 -13.06 25.37 16.94
C ARG A 179 -12.79 24.06 16.22
N ARG A 180 -13.50 23.84 15.10
CA ARG A 180 -13.32 22.66 14.25
C ARG A 180 -12.06 22.79 13.41
N TYR A 181 -11.39 21.67 13.17
CA TYR A 181 -10.26 21.58 12.24
C TYR A 181 -10.72 21.13 10.86
N TRP A 182 -10.00 21.56 9.81
CA TRP A 182 -10.32 21.27 8.41
C TRP A 182 -9.08 20.72 7.68
N PRO A 183 -9.25 20.03 6.54
CA PRO A 183 -8.13 19.55 5.74
C PRO A 183 -7.20 20.70 5.32
N GLY A 184 -5.98 20.71 5.85
CA GLY A 184 -4.98 21.71 5.53
C GLY A 184 -4.37 21.57 4.13
N PRO A 185 -3.48 22.51 3.72
CA PRO A 185 -2.98 22.58 2.34
C PRO A 185 -2.27 21.30 1.85
N VAL A 186 -1.60 20.57 2.74
CA VAL A 186 -0.91 19.31 2.39
C VAL A 186 -1.90 18.20 2.02
N ALA A 187 -3.00 18.08 2.77
CA ALA A 187 -4.06 17.13 2.49
C ALA A 187 -4.77 17.50 1.17
N VAL A 188 -5.10 18.79 0.99
CA VAL A 188 -5.72 19.30 -0.24
C VAL A 188 -4.85 19.00 -1.46
N ARG A 189 -3.55 19.30 -1.40
CA ARG A 189 -2.61 19.01 -2.49
C ARG A 189 -2.53 17.52 -2.80
N THR A 190 -2.59 16.68 -1.77
CA THR A 190 -2.58 15.22 -1.95
C THR A 190 -3.79 14.75 -2.75
N ILE A 191 -4.99 15.23 -2.42
CA ILE A 191 -6.22 14.88 -3.16
C ILE A 191 -6.14 15.39 -4.59
N TYR A 192 -5.84 16.67 -4.80
CA TYR A 192 -5.80 17.24 -6.16
C TYR A 192 -4.74 16.59 -7.06
N LYS A 193 -3.56 16.25 -6.54
CA LYS A 193 -2.53 15.55 -7.33
C LYS A 193 -2.89 14.09 -7.62
N GLY A 194 -3.66 13.45 -6.73
CA GLY A 194 -3.92 12.00 -6.79
C GLY A 194 -5.26 11.60 -7.39
N THR A 195 -6.13 12.56 -7.75
CA THR A 195 -7.49 12.30 -8.25
C THR A 195 -7.69 12.98 -9.60
N ALA A 196 -8.67 12.53 -10.39
CA ALA A 196 -9.04 13.18 -11.64
C ALA A 196 -9.88 14.46 -11.44
N ASN A 197 -9.99 15.28 -12.48
CA ASN A 197 -10.93 16.40 -12.51
C ASN A 197 -12.37 15.88 -12.32
N GLY A 198 -13.16 16.55 -11.49
CA GLY A 198 -14.52 16.13 -11.15
C GLY A 198 -14.63 15.12 -10.00
N SER A 199 -13.51 14.67 -9.43
CA SER A 199 -13.49 13.75 -8.28
C SER A 199 -14.36 14.27 -7.13
N PRO A 200 -15.22 13.42 -6.53
CA PRO A 200 -16.06 13.80 -5.39
C PRO A 200 -15.30 14.37 -4.20
N ALA A 201 -14.08 13.88 -3.91
CA ALA A 201 -13.29 14.43 -2.81
C ALA A 201 -12.83 15.87 -3.05
N ARG A 202 -12.52 16.26 -4.29
CA ARG A 202 -12.19 17.66 -4.61
C ARG A 202 -13.38 18.58 -4.31
N ARG A 203 -14.58 18.15 -4.67
CA ARG A 203 -15.84 18.85 -4.38
C ARG A 203 -16.10 18.97 -2.87
N LEU A 204 -15.92 17.88 -2.12
CA LEU A 204 -16.04 17.89 -0.66
C LEU A 204 -15.08 18.91 -0.02
N LEU A 205 -13.82 18.94 -0.44
CA LEU A 205 -12.85 19.92 0.05
C LEU A 205 -13.31 21.35 -0.22
N VAL A 206 -13.75 21.63 -1.45
CA VAL A 206 -14.24 22.95 -1.84
C VAL A 206 -15.46 23.35 -1.00
N ASP A 207 -16.43 22.47 -0.83
CA ASP A 207 -17.63 22.71 -0.01
C ASP A 207 -17.27 22.98 1.46
N MET A 208 -16.33 22.22 2.01
CA MET A 208 -15.82 22.43 3.37
C MET A 208 -15.13 23.79 3.51
N TRP A 209 -14.27 24.17 2.58
CA TRP A 209 -13.57 25.44 2.64
C TRP A 209 -14.54 26.62 2.48
N VAL A 210 -15.35 26.63 1.41
CA VAL A 210 -16.27 27.75 1.11
C VAL A 210 -17.25 28.02 2.25
N ARG A 211 -17.76 26.98 2.92
CA ARG A 211 -18.69 27.15 4.05
C ARG A 211 -18.05 27.69 5.33
N ASN A 212 -16.74 27.55 5.48
CA ASN A 212 -16.05 27.84 6.74
C ASN A 212 -15.04 28.98 6.63
N VAL A 213 -14.83 29.53 5.44
CA VAL A 213 -14.09 30.79 5.25
C VAL A 213 -14.72 31.89 6.10
N ARG A 214 -13.89 32.56 6.89
CA ARG A 214 -14.26 33.75 7.65
C ARG A 214 -13.46 34.96 7.13
N PRO A 215 -13.99 36.19 7.25
CA PRO A 215 -13.29 37.39 6.78
C PRO A 215 -11.93 37.62 7.45
N ASP A 216 -11.80 37.21 8.72
CA ASP A 216 -10.55 37.25 9.49
C ASP A 216 -9.59 36.10 9.14
N TRP A 217 -10.06 35.12 8.37
CA TRP A 217 -9.25 33.99 7.95
C TRP A 217 -8.48 34.34 6.68
N ASN A 218 -7.20 34.68 6.86
CA ASN A 218 -6.32 34.83 5.73
C ASN A 218 -5.95 33.44 5.19
N LEU A 219 -6.84 32.86 4.36
CA LEU A 219 -6.65 31.56 3.68
C LEU A 219 -5.28 31.45 3.00
N PHE A 220 -4.73 32.59 2.62
CA PHE A 220 -3.51 32.74 1.85
C PHE A 220 -2.35 33.36 2.66
N HIS A 221 -2.45 33.46 4.01
CA HIS A 221 -1.32 33.98 4.80
C HIS A 221 -0.09 33.09 4.56
N GLY A 222 0.89 33.66 3.85
CA GLY A 222 2.13 32.99 3.47
C GLY A 222 2.06 32.12 2.21
N SER A 223 1.30 32.52 1.18
CA SER A 223 1.41 32.12 -0.24
C SER A 223 0.28 31.24 -0.80
N THR A 224 -0.27 31.66 -1.96
CA THR A 224 -1.14 30.87 -2.85
C THR A 224 -0.45 29.59 -3.35
N GLU A 225 0.88 29.52 -3.32
CA GLU A 225 1.67 28.33 -3.68
C GLU A 225 1.36 27.12 -2.78
N LYS A 226 0.77 27.35 -1.60
CA LYS A 226 0.37 26.29 -0.67
C LYS A 226 -0.81 25.46 -1.19
N PHE A 227 -1.61 25.98 -2.11
CA PHE A 227 -2.71 25.26 -2.73
C PHE A 227 -2.44 24.99 -4.22
N PRO A 228 -2.94 23.88 -4.77
CA PRO A 228 -2.97 23.66 -6.22
C PRO A 228 -3.76 24.77 -6.92
N VAL A 229 -3.33 25.19 -8.12
CA VAL A 229 -4.02 26.24 -8.91
C VAL A 229 -5.45 25.80 -9.24
N GLU A 230 -5.63 24.52 -9.53
CA GLU A 230 -6.93 23.92 -9.80
C GLU A 230 -7.87 24.05 -8.60
N CYS A 231 -7.34 23.89 -7.37
CA CYS A 231 -8.11 24.08 -6.15
C CYS A 231 -8.53 25.55 -5.98
N ILE A 232 -7.62 26.48 -6.25
CA ILE A 232 -7.93 27.92 -6.18
C ILE A 232 -9.04 28.26 -7.19
N ASN A 233 -8.97 27.74 -8.41
CA ASN A 233 -10.00 27.95 -9.42
C ASN A 233 -11.35 27.35 -8.98
N ASP A 234 -11.36 26.12 -8.47
CA ASP A 234 -12.59 25.48 -7.98
C ASP A 234 -13.20 26.26 -6.80
N LEU A 235 -12.36 26.77 -5.89
CA LEU A 235 -12.78 27.64 -4.79
C LEU A 235 -13.36 28.96 -5.29
N LEU A 236 -12.71 29.65 -6.22
CA LEU A 236 -13.20 30.91 -6.80
C LEU A 236 -14.56 30.72 -7.47
N MET A 237 -14.72 29.65 -8.26
CA MET A 237 -15.99 29.30 -8.90
C MET A 237 -17.08 29.01 -7.86
N ALA A 238 -16.74 28.29 -6.80
CA ALA A 238 -17.68 27.99 -5.72
C ALA A 238 -18.05 29.24 -4.90
N PHE A 239 -17.10 30.13 -4.59
CA PHE A 239 -17.40 31.42 -3.94
C PHE A 239 -18.29 32.31 -4.82
N ALA A 240 -18.03 32.37 -6.13
CA ALA A 240 -18.88 33.11 -7.05
C ALA A 240 -20.31 32.57 -7.03
N LYS A 241 -20.47 31.24 -7.05
CA LYS A 241 -21.78 30.59 -6.94
C LYS A 241 -22.47 30.90 -5.60
N TYR A 242 -21.78 30.71 -4.48
CA TYR A 242 -22.31 31.02 -3.14
C TYR A 242 -22.63 32.51 -2.97
N GLY A 243 -21.83 33.40 -3.57
CA GLY A 243 -22.04 34.85 -3.56
C GLY A 243 -23.22 35.29 -4.43
N LEU A 244 -23.48 34.60 -5.54
CA LEU A 244 -24.68 34.80 -6.35
C LEU A 244 -25.94 34.32 -5.63
N GLU A 245 -25.85 33.21 -4.88
CA GLU A 245 -26.95 32.70 -4.05
C GLU A 245 -27.23 33.57 -2.81
N ARG A 246 -26.21 34.28 -2.30
CA ARG A 246 -26.30 35.24 -1.18
C ARG A 246 -26.58 36.68 -1.59
N ARG A 247 -26.62 36.99 -2.88
CA ARG A 247 -27.13 38.28 -3.36
C ARG A 247 -28.62 38.31 -3.08
N ASP A 248 -28.97 38.71 -1.85
CA ASP A 248 -30.15 39.53 -1.68
C ASP A 248 -30.03 40.72 -2.66
N SER A 249 -31.15 41.09 -3.23
CA SER A 249 -31.27 42.11 -4.25
C SER A 249 -31.14 43.54 -3.69
N SER A 250 -30.55 43.74 -2.50
CA SER A 250 -30.61 45.03 -1.78
C SER A 250 -29.28 45.65 -1.37
N GLY A 251 -28.15 44.94 -1.46
CA GLY A 251 -26.84 45.52 -1.13
C GLY A 251 -26.38 46.60 -2.12
N THR A 252 -26.18 47.84 -1.64
CA THR A 252 -25.49 48.89 -2.39
C THR A 252 -24.08 48.41 -2.76
N ARG A 253 -23.64 48.72 -3.97
CA ARG A 253 -22.30 48.29 -4.44
C ARG A 253 -21.24 48.97 -3.56
N PRO A 254 -20.17 48.28 -3.10
CA PRO A 254 -19.16 48.87 -2.21
C PRO A 254 -18.49 50.14 -2.77
N TRP A 255 -18.28 50.21 -4.09
CA TRP A 255 -17.74 51.38 -4.77
C TRP A 255 -18.76 52.52 -4.97
N VAL A 256 -20.04 52.28 -4.66
CA VAL A 256 -21.07 53.32 -4.57
C VAL A 256 -21.22 53.78 -3.13
N GLU A 257 -21.08 52.88 -2.15
CA GLU A 257 -21.16 53.19 -0.72
C GLU A 257 -19.94 53.96 -0.21
N ALA A 258 -18.74 53.62 -0.66
CA ALA A 258 -17.49 54.24 -0.23
C ALA A 258 -16.51 54.45 -1.40
N PRO A 259 -16.82 55.33 -2.37
CA PRO A 259 -15.93 55.59 -3.51
C PRO A 259 -14.56 56.13 -3.08
N ASP A 260 -14.52 56.91 -1.99
CA ASP A 260 -13.28 57.50 -1.48
C ASP A 260 -12.26 56.46 -0.98
N SER A 261 -12.70 55.23 -0.65
CA SER A 261 -11.80 54.13 -0.29
C SER A 261 -10.89 53.67 -1.45
N TYR A 262 -11.19 54.11 -2.67
CA TYR A 262 -10.41 53.84 -3.88
C TYR A 262 -9.61 55.05 -4.37
N HIS A 263 -9.72 56.21 -3.71
CA HIS A 263 -8.93 57.39 -4.06
C HIS A 263 -7.52 57.27 -3.46
N VAL A 264 -6.52 57.65 -4.24
CA VAL A 264 -5.13 57.72 -3.77
C VAL A 264 -4.92 59.11 -3.20
N ASP A 265 -4.57 59.20 -1.92
CA ASP A 265 -4.16 60.46 -1.33
C ASP A 265 -2.87 60.92 -2.02
N ILE A 266 -3.00 61.90 -2.90
CA ILE A 266 -1.86 62.60 -3.49
C ILE A 266 -1.39 63.55 -2.40
N GLY A 267 -0.53 63.04 -1.51
CA GLY A 267 0.14 63.88 -0.52
C GLY A 267 0.83 65.04 -1.24
N GLU A 268 0.51 66.28 -0.84
CA GLU A 268 1.23 67.46 -1.28
C GLU A 268 2.70 67.28 -0.90
N GLY A 269 3.56 67.18 -1.92
CA GLY A 269 5.02 67.06 -1.78
C GLY A 269 5.68 68.37 -1.36
#